data_AF-A0A7Z8QWB3-F1
#
_entry.id   AF-A0A7Z8QWB3-F1
#
_cell.length_a   1.000
_cell.length_b   1.000
_cell.length_c   1.000
_cell.angle_alpha   90.00
_cell.angle_beta   90.00
_cell.angle_gamma   90.00
#
_symmetry.space_group_name_H-M   'P 1'
#
loop_
_entity.id
_entity.type
_entity.pdbx_description
1 polymer ?
#
loop_
_entity_poly.entity_id
_entity_poly.type
_entity_poly.pdbx_seq_one_letter_code
_entity_poly.pdbx_strand_id
1 'polypeptide(L)'
;HVDFNPRGFSFCIPTVNHINDRFVQKESKGDRTLWAKYEFSLKSGEPIELTTHGARHWLSTMAESGGMDELTLANWAGRAKVGDNKKYDHRTEDQKSEEVAGLMIPENAGVLEKIKHRIPITFQDIGKDLEGSAIVTELGVCEHDYAMSPCQRSGDCETCKELVCIKGFSDSLELLKKREQEVASQFDKAMEDHEMGAFGADRWMSNHHWRLTHLRTKISILENENTPDGTVVRIPDEYDPSPVKEMLRNKGLDAEVESPDELGFEDDIFELMEL
;
A
#
# COMPACT_ATOMS: atom_id res chain seq x y z
N HIS A 1 17.78 -51.09 48.47
CA HIS A 1 16.75 -51.73 47.61
C HIS A 1 16.53 -53.22 47.88
N VAL A 2 17.19 -53.83 48.88
CA VAL A 2 16.98 -55.25 49.24
C VAL A 2 15.77 -55.45 50.17
N ASP A 3 15.36 -54.41 50.90
CA ASP A 3 14.30 -54.51 51.93
C ASP A 3 12.91 -53.99 51.51
N PHE A 4 12.76 -53.53 50.27
CA PHE A 4 11.47 -53.02 49.77
C PHE A 4 11.17 -53.58 48.39
N ASN A 5 10.11 -54.37 48.28
CA ASN A 5 9.60 -54.80 46.99
C ASN A 5 9.01 -53.55 46.28
N PRO A 6 9.46 -53.18 45.07
CA PRO A 6 8.84 -52.10 44.34
C PRO A 6 7.36 -52.46 44.15
N ARG A 7 6.44 -51.58 44.54
CA ARG A 7 5.02 -51.79 44.23
C ARG A 7 4.94 -51.89 42.71
N GLY A 8 4.23 -52.88 42.14
CA GLY A 8 4.22 -53.15 40.70
C GLY A 8 3.80 -51.98 39.79
N PHE A 9 3.35 -50.88 40.39
CA PHE A 9 2.95 -49.62 39.77
C PHE A 9 3.87 -48.43 40.09
N SER A 10 5.04 -48.65 40.72
CA SER A 10 5.91 -47.57 41.22
C SER A 10 6.59 -46.77 40.10
N PHE A 11 6.67 -47.32 38.90
CA PHE A 11 7.22 -46.67 37.73
C PHE A 11 6.35 -47.01 36.52
N CYS A 12 5.48 -46.07 36.12
CA CYS A 12 4.78 -46.15 34.84
C CYS A 12 5.24 -44.99 33.95
N ILE A 13 5.28 -45.24 32.64
CA ILE A 13 5.47 -44.15 31.68
C ILE A 13 4.16 -43.33 31.70
N PRO A 14 4.21 -42.04 32.06
CA PRO A 14 3.01 -41.22 32.07
C PRO A 14 2.44 -41.12 30.66
N THR A 15 1.12 -41.25 30.55
CA THR A 15 0.41 -41.02 29.29
C THR A 15 -0.11 -39.59 29.27
N VAL A 16 -0.41 -39.09 28.08
CA VAL A 16 -1.09 -37.80 27.88
C VAL A 16 -2.38 -37.72 28.71
N ASN A 17 -3.09 -38.83 28.83
CA ASN A 17 -4.32 -38.90 29.64
C ASN A 17 -4.04 -38.75 31.13
N HIS A 18 -2.94 -39.29 31.66
CA HIS A 18 -2.56 -39.10 33.07
C HIS A 18 -2.29 -37.62 33.38
N ILE A 19 -1.70 -36.88 32.45
CA ILE A 19 -1.47 -35.44 32.61
C ILE A 19 -2.79 -34.68 32.49
N ASN A 20 -3.57 -34.92 31.43
CA ASN A 20 -4.85 -34.24 31.25
C ASN A 20 -5.83 -34.47 32.41
N ASP A 21 -5.88 -35.69 32.96
CA ASP A 21 -6.72 -35.99 34.14
C ASP A 21 -6.31 -35.20 35.40
N ARG A 22 -5.09 -34.65 35.44
CA ARG A 22 -4.60 -33.80 36.54
C ARG A 22 -4.76 -32.31 36.26
N PHE A 23 -4.91 -31.92 35.00
CA PHE A 23 -4.91 -30.51 34.56
C PHE A 23 -6.28 -30.03 34.06
N VAL A 24 -7.22 -30.93 33.78
CA VAL A 24 -8.55 -30.62 33.27
C VAL A 24 -9.59 -31.26 34.18
N GLN A 25 -10.55 -30.45 34.64
CA GLN A 25 -11.64 -30.96 35.45
C GLN A 25 -12.60 -31.75 34.56
N LYS A 26 -12.93 -32.98 34.97
CA LYS A 26 -13.96 -33.80 34.31
C LYS A 26 -15.09 -34.02 35.30
N GLU A 27 -16.33 -33.78 34.88
CA GLU A 27 -17.53 -33.98 35.71
C GLU A 27 -17.56 -35.35 36.40
N SER A 28 -17.05 -36.39 35.72
CA SER A 28 -17.01 -37.77 36.21
C SER A 28 -15.93 -38.07 37.26
N LYS A 29 -14.97 -37.17 37.52
CA LYS A 29 -13.80 -37.45 38.38
C LYS A 29 -13.61 -36.47 39.55
N GLY A 30 -14.48 -35.48 39.73
CA GLY A 30 -14.46 -34.52 40.85
C GLY A 30 -13.15 -33.69 40.94
N ASP A 31 -12.95 -33.00 42.07
CA ASP A 31 -11.85 -32.07 42.39
C ASP A 31 -10.46 -32.74 42.54
N ARG A 32 -10.06 -33.55 41.55
CA ARG A 32 -8.77 -34.25 41.54
C ARG A 32 -7.68 -33.55 40.73
N THR A 33 -7.99 -32.37 40.19
CA THR A 33 -7.02 -31.57 39.46
C THR A 33 -6.00 -30.97 40.43
N LEU A 34 -4.80 -30.69 39.93
CA LEU A 34 -3.78 -29.99 40.70
C LEU A 34 -4.24 -28.57 41.04
N TRP A 35 -5.02 -27.95 40.15
CA TRP A 35 -5.57 -26.60 40.35
C TRP A 35 -6.51 -26.55 41.55
N ALA A 36 -7.49 -27.45 41.62
CA ALA A 36 -8.43 -27.51 42.74
C ALA A 36 -7.72 -27.87 44.06
N LYS A 37 -6.74 -28.78 44.01
CA LYS A 37 -5.96 -29.17 45.20
C LYS A 37 -5.21 -27.99 45.84
N TYR A 38 -4.71 -27.07 45.03
CA TYR A 38 -3.95 -25.90 45.49
C TYR A 38 -4.76 -24.60 45.42
N GLU A 39 -6.08 -24.69 45.26
CA GLU A 39 -7.00 -23.54 45.25
C GLU A 39 -6.65 -22.49 44.17
N PHE A 40 -6.10 -22.93 43.04
CA PHE A 40 -5.88 -22.08 41.87
C PHE A 40 -7.12 -22.04 40.97
N SER A 41 -7.52 -20.83 40.60
CA SER A 41 -8.62 -20.55 39.68
C SER A 41 -8.27 -19.36 38.77
N LEU A 42 -9.06 -19.17 37.71
CA LEU A 42 -8.99 -17.96 36.90
C LEU A 42 -9.45 -16.74 37.71
N LYS A 43 -9.12 -15.53 37.24
CA LYS A 43 -9.60 -14.28 37.85
C LYS A 43 -11.14 -14.20 37.91
N SER A 44 -11.83 -14.89 37.01
CA SER A 44 -13.30 -15.03 36.98
C SER A 44 -13.84 -15.95 38.09
N GLY A 45 -12.99 -16.70 38.79
CA GLY A 45 -13.38 -17.77 39.72
C GLY A 45 -13.62 -19.12 39.06
N GLU A 46 -13.52 -19.21 37.73
CA GLU A 46 -13.70 -20.45 36.99
C GLU A 46 -12.51 -21.42 37.14
N PRO A 47 -12.75 -22.74 37.03
CA PRO A 47 -11.69 -23.73 37.01
C PRO A 47 -10.71 -23.52 35.85
N ILE A 48 -9.43 -23.80 36.09
CA ILE A 48 -8.41 -23.77 35.03
C ILE A 48 -8.52 -25.04 34.19
N GLU A 49 -8.72 -24.89 32.88
CA GLU A 49 -8.70 -25.97 31.91
C GLU A 49 -7.49 -25.84 30.98
N LEU A 50 -6.45 -26.65 31.22
CA LEU A 50 -5.26 -26.66 30.38
C LEU A 50 -4.97 -28.06 29.89
N THR A 51 -5.31 -28.34 28.62
CA THR A 51 -4.95 -29.62 28.00
C THR A 51 -3.48 -29.62 27.58
N THR A 52 -2.88 -30.80 27.53
CA THR A 52 -1.55 -31.02 26.93
C THR A 52 -1.50 -30.55 25.48
N HIS A 53 -2.63 -30.63 24.75
CA HIS A 53 -2.72 -30.15 23.38
C HIS A 53 -2.66 -28.63 23.34
N GLY A 54 -3.40 -27.93 24.22
CA GLY A 54 -3.35 -26.47 24.32
C GLY A 54 -1.94 -25.93 24.57
N ALA A 55 -1.18 -26.57 25.47
CA ALA A 55 0.23 -26.22 25.69
C ALA A 55 1.10 -26.39 24.43
N ARG A 56 0.87 -27.46 23.65
CA ARG A 56 1.59 -27.71 22.38
C ARG A 56 1.26 -26.67 21.31
N HIS A 57 0.00 -26.24 21.22
CA HIS A 57 -0.42 -25.17 20.31
C HIS A 57 0.26 -23.86 20.68
N TRP A 58 0.15 -23.46 21.96
CA TRP A 58 0.76 -22.22 22.45
C TRP A 58 2.27 -22.18 22.17
N LEU A 59 3.00 -23.26 22.50
CA LEU A 59 4.44 -23.33 22.23
C LEU A 59 4.77 -23.25 20.73
N SER A 60 3.95 -23.86 19.87
CA SER A 60 4.16 -23.81 18.42
C SER A 60 3.94 -22.40 17.89
N THR A 61 2.84 -21.76 18.31
CA THR A 61 2.51 -20.38 17.93
C THR A 61 3.60 -19.41 18.39
N MET A 62 4.12 -19.55 19.61
CA MET A 62 5.22 -18.71 20.12
C MET A 62 6.53 -18.93 19.37
N ALA A 63 6.84 -20.16 18.96
CA ALA A 63 8.04 -20.45 18.18
C ALA A 63 7.96 -19.84 16.77
N GLU A 64 6.81 -19.98 16.10
CA GLU A 64 6.54 -19.34 14.80
C GLU A 64 6.60 -17.81 14.90
N SER A 65 5.91 -17.21 15.88
CA SER A 65 5.94 -15.75 16.12
C SER A 65 7.34 -15.24 16.47
N GLY A 66 8.19 -16.10 17.04
CA GLY A 66 9.59 -15.82 17.32
C GLY A 66 10.52 -15.94 16.11
N GLY A 67 9.98 -16.23 14.91
CA GLY A 67 10.74 -16.34 13.66
C GLY A 67 11.38 -17.71 13.43
N MET A 68 10.94 -18.77 14.12
CA MET A 68 11.41 -20.13 13.83
C MET A 68 10.91 -20.58 12.45
N ASP A 69 11.82 -21.09 11.63
CA ASP A 69 11.46 -21.60 10.30
C ASP A 69 10.54 -22.83 10.39
N GLU A 70 9.68 -23.03 9.38
CA GLU A 70 8.65 -24.07 9.41
C GLU A 70 9.21 -25.50 9.52
N LEU A 71 10.38 -25.76 8.93
CA LEU A 71 11.01 -27.09 8.93
C LEU A 71 11.60 -27.41 10.30
N THR A 72 12.30 -26.44 10.89
CA THR A 72 12.84 -26.50 12.25
C THR A 72 11.73 -26.66 13.26
N LEU A 73 10.62 -25.92 13.11
CA LEU A 73 9.45 -26.08 13.97
C LEU A 73 8.85 -27.48 13.83
N ALA A 74 8.70 -27.99 12.60
CA ALA A 74 8.18 -29.34 12.37
C ALA A 74 9.07 -30.40 13.03
N ASN A 75 10.40 -30.28 12.90
CA ASN A 75 11.37 -31.18 13.51
C ASN A 75 11.35 -31.10 15.04
N TRP A 76 11.38 -29.88 15.60
CA TRP A 76 11.32 -29.64 17.05
C TRP A 76 10.03 -30.18 17.67
N ALA A 77 8.90 -30.00 16.97
CA ALA A 77 7.61 -30.50 17.40
C ALA A 77 7.41 -32.01 17.12
N GLY A 78 8.35 -32.67 16.43
CA GLY A 78 8.26 -34.08 16.05
C GLY A 78 7.14 -34.39 15.04
N ARG A 79 6.88 -33.47 14.10
CA ARG A 79 5.87 -33.61 13.05
C ARG A 79 6.45 -34.33 11.83
N ALA A 80 5.64 -35.22 11.24
CA ALA A 80 6.03 -35.96 10.04
C ALA A 80 6.00 -35.09 8.76
N LYS A 81 5.19 -34.02 8.75
CA LYS A 81 5.03 -33.11 7.62
C LYS A 81 5.01 -31.67 8.10
N VAL A 82 5.64 -30.77 7.34
CA VAL A 82 5.65 -29.33 7.62
C VAL A 82 4.22 -28.76 7.62
N GLY A 83 3.36 -29.22 6.70
CA GLY A 83 1.97 -28.78 6.63
C GLY A 83 1.12 -29.08 7.88
N ASP A 84 1.59 -29.92 8.81
CA ASP A 84 0.93 -30.11 10.09
C ASP A 84 1.11 -28.91 11.03
N ASN A 85 2.06 -28.00 10.78
CA ASN A 85 2.27 -26.78 11.56
C ASN A 85 1.03 -25.90 11.60
N LYS A 86 0.36 -25.72 10.46
CA LYS A 86 -0.86 -24.90 10.31
C LYS A 86 -1.96 -25.25 11.31
N LYS A 87 -2.04 -26.49 11.77
CA LYS A 87 -3.05 -26.91 12.77
C LYS A 87 -2.77 -26.34 14.16
N TYR A 88 -1.55 -25.89 14.44
CA TYR A 88 -1.07 -25.42 15.74
C TYR A 88 -0.68 -23.94 15.75
N ASP A 89 -0.79 -23.27 14.59
CA ASP A 89 -0.61 -21.82 14.47
C ASP A 89 -1.94 -21.14 14.78
N HIS A 90 -1.97 -20.39 15.88
CA HIS A 90 -3.14 -19.62 16.30
C HIS A 90 -3.00 -18.12 16.03
N ARG A 91 -1.99 -17.69 15.27
CA ARG A 91 -1.93 -16.31 14.80
C ARG A 91 -3.13 -16.02 13.91
N THR A 92 -3.69 -14.84 14.10
CA THR A 92 -4.72 -14.28 13.22
C THR A 92 -4.13 -14.00 11.83
N GLU A 93 -4.98 -13.91 10.81
CA GLU A 93 -4.51 -13.55 9.47
C GLU A 93 -3.92 -12.13 9.44
N ASP A 94 -4.43 -11.21 10.27
CA ASP A 94 -3.88 -9.86 10.43
C ASP A 94 -2.44 -9.91 10.96
N GLN A 95 -2.18 -10.69 12.01
CA GLN A 95 -0.82 -10.86 12.55
C GLN A 95 0.16 -11.44 11.52
N LYS A 96 -0.28 -12.42 10.73
CA LYS A 96 0.55 -12.98 9.66
C LYS A 96 0.81 -11.95 8.55
N SER A 97 -0.22 -11.17 8.21
CA SER A 97 -0.11 -10.10 7.23
C SER A 97 0.87 -9.02 7.68
N GLU A 98 0.84 -8.62 8.95
CA GLU A 98 1.78 -7.65 9.53
C GLU A 98 3.23 -8.14 9.48
N GLU A 99 3.49 -9.40 9.86
CA GLU A 99 4.83 -9.99 9.77
C GLU A 99 5.36 -10.00 8.33
N VAL A 100 4.52 -10.38 7.36
CA VAL A 100 4.89 -10.38 5.93
C VAL A 100 5.11 -8.96 5.43
N ALA A 101 4.25 -8.01 5.83
CA ALA A 101 4.38 -6.60 5.46
C ALA A 101 5.70 -6.02 5.96
N GLY A 102 6.10 -6.31 7.21
CA GLY A 102 7.39 -5.86 7.76
C GLY A 102 8.61 -6.44 7.05
N LEU A 103 8.48 -7.60 6.39
CA LEU A 103 9.54 -8.19 5.57
C LEU A 103 9.56 -7.65 4.13
N MET A 104 8.39 -7.34 3.57
CA MET A 104 8.23 -6.94 2.17
C MET A 104 8.30 -5.43 1.93
N ILE A 105 7.90 -4.62 2.91
CA ILE A 105 7.80 -3.17 2.80
C ILE A 105 8.91 -2.55 3.65
N PRO A 106 9.95 -1.95 3.06
CA PRO A 106 10.93 -1.19 3.81
C PRO A 106 10.21 -0.08 4.60
N GLU A 107 10.50 0.07 5.90
CA GLU A 107 9.82 1.03 6.79
C GLU A 107 9.83 2.48 6.26
N ASN A 108 10.83 2.84 5.45
CA ASN A 108 10.98 4.16 4.85
C ASN A 108 10.99 4.13 3.30
N ALA A 109 10.33 3.15 2.68
CA ALA A 109 10.29 3.06 1.22
C ALA A 109 9.63 4.31 0.62
N GLY A 110 10.40 5.06 -0.19
CA GLY A 110 9.87 6.19 -0.93
C GLY A 110 8.84 5.74 -1.98
N VAL A 111 8.03 6.68 -2.48
CA VAL A 111 6.98 6.41 -3.50
C VAL A 111 7.55 5.64 -4.70
N LEU A 112 8.73 6.05 -5.18
CA LEU A 112 9.39 5.40 -6.31
C LEU A 112 9.80 3.95 -6.03
N GLU A 113 10.30 3.66 -4.83
CA GLU A 113 10.64 2.28 -4.43
C GLU A 113 9.39 1.42 -4.33
N LYS A 114 8.32 1.96 -3.73
CA LYS A 114 7.04 1.26 -3.66
C LYS A 114 6.50 0.91 -5.04
N ILE A 115 6.57 1.82 -6.02
CA ILE A 115 6.21 1.54 -7.42
C ILE A 115 7.07 0.41 -7.99
N LYS A 116 8.40 0.48 -7.85
CA LYS A 116 9.35 -0.53 -8.36
C LYS A 116 9.10 -1.93 -7.77
N HIS A 117 8.73 -1.99 -6.50
CA HIS A 117 8.45 -3.22 -5.77
C HIS A 117 6.98 -3.66 -5.82
N ARG A 118 6.13 -2.96 -6.59
CA ARG A 118 4.68 -3.24 -6.69
C ARG A 118 3.97 -3.23 -5.32
N ILE A 119 4.44 -2.37 -4.43
CA ILE A 119 3.83 -2.10 -3.13
C ILE A 119 2.73 -1.05 -3.35
N PRO A 120 1.54 -1.20 -2.75
CA PRO A 120 0.47 -0.21 -2.82
C PRO A 120 0.94 1.19 -2.44
N ILE A 121 0.51 2.20 -3.21
CA ILE A 121 0.76 3.62 -2.94
C ILE A 121 -0.45 4.19 -2.22
N THR A 122 -0.25 4.76 -1.04
CA THR A 122 -1.31 5.45 -0.30
C THR A 122 -1.46 6.89 -0.77
N PHE A 123 -2.59 7.53 -0.47
CA PHE A 123 -2.73 8.98 -0.71
C PHE A 123 -1.73 9.80 0.10
N GLN A 124 -1.39 9.35 1.31
CA GLN A 124 -0.39 9.99 2.16
C GLN A 124 1.01 9.95 1.54
N ASP A 125 1.36 8.87 0.84
CA ASP A 125 2.65 8.74 0.13
C ASP A 125 2.85 9.85 -0.92
N ILE A 126 1.75 10.32 -1.54
CA ILE A 126 1.77 11.40 -2.53
C ILE A 126 1.40 12.77 -1.94
N GLY A 127 1.39 12.90 -0.62
CA GLY A 127 1.17 14.16 0.10
C GLY A 127 -0.30 14.60 0.19
N LYS A 128 -1.25 13.67 0.04
CA LYS A 128 -2.69 13.95 0.16
C LYS A 128 -3.21 13.43 1.51
N ASP A 129 -3.83 14.31 2.28
CA ASP A 129 -4.45 13.98 3.58
C ASP A 129 -5.77 13.23 3.39
N LEU A 130 -5.66 11.97 3.00
CA LEU A 130 -6.77 11.07 2.75
C LEU A 130 -6.34 9.64 3.11
N GLU A 131 -7.22 8.87 3.75
CA GLU A 131 -6.98 7.45 3.97
C GLU A 131 -7.31 6.65 2.70
N GLY A 132 -6.49 5.65 2.39
CA GLY A 132 -6.70 4.75 1.27
C GLY A 132 -5.51 4.67 0.31
N SER A 133 -5.74 4.00 -0.81
CA SER A 133 -4.74 3.74 -1.84
C SER A 133 -5.03 4.55 -3.09
N ALA A 134 -4.00 5.17 -3.64
CA ALA A 134 -4.02 5.75 -4.97
C ALA A 134 -3.75 4.65 -6.02
N ILE A 135 -4.17 4.89 -7.27
CA ILE A 135 -4.00 3.93 -8.37
C ILE A 135 -2.74 4.28 -9.17
N VAL A 136 -1.78 3.37 -9.23
CA VAL A 136 -0.62 3.51 -10.12
C VAL A 136 -1.05 3.22 -11.56
N THR A 137 -0.78 4.15 -12.46
CA THR A 137 -1.06 4.09 -13.91
C THR A 137 0.26 4.10 -14.68
N GLU A 138 0.19 3.93 -16.00
CA GLU A 138 1.34 4.05 -16.91
C GLU A 138 1.98 5.45 -16.96
N LEU A 139 1.23 6.51 -16.65
CA LEU A 139 1.73 7.90 -16.70
C LEU A 139 2.14 8.44 -15.33
N GLY A 140 1.77 7.77 -14.24
CA GLY A 140 1.95 8.28 -12.88
C GLY A 140 0.93 7.69 -11.91
N VAL A 141 0.69 8.35 -10.80
CA VAL A 141 -0.25 7.93 -9.76
C VAL A 141 -1.53 8.76 -9.85
N CYS A 142 -2.68 8.10 -9.97
CA CYS A 142 -3.99 8.73 -9.96
C CYS A 142 -4.48 8.91 -8.52
N GLU A 143 -4.64 10.17 -8.10
CA GLU A 143 -5.12 10.54 -6.77
C GLU A 143 -6.65 10.65 -6.66
N HIS A 144 -7.38 10.22 -7.70
CA HIS A 144 -8.84 10.20 -7.71
C HIS A 144 -9.38 9.23 -6.65
N ASP A 145 -10.38 9.67 -5.90
CA ASP A 145 -11.05 8.84 -4.91
C ASP A 145 -12.16 7.98 -5.57
N TYR A 146 -11.76 6.79 -6.00
CA TYR A 146 -12.66 5.81 -6.59
C TYR A 146 -13.69 5.22 -5.62
N ALA A 147 -13.50 5.39 -4.30
CA ALA A 147 -14.51 4.98 -3.33
C ALA A 147 -15.71 5.93 -3.34
N MET A 148 -15.48 7.20 -3.67
CA MET A 148 -16.51 8.23 -3.74
C MET A 148 -17.19 8.30 -5.10
N SER A 149 -16.45 8.15 -6.19
CA SER A 149 -17.01 8.26 -7.54
C SER A 149 -16.14 7.58 -8.60
N PRO A 150 -16.72 7.11 -9.72
CA PRO A 150 -15.92 6.70 -10.87
C PRO A 150 -15.29 7.90 -11.58
N CYS A 151 -14.11 7.69 -12.17
CA CYS A 151 -13.42 8.70 -12.97
C CYS A 151 -14.25 9.16 -14.17
N GLN A 152 -14.42 10.48 -14.30
CA GLN A 152 -15.19 11.12 -15.38
C GLN A 152 -14.34 11.46 -16.60
N ARG A 153 -13.01 11.33 -16.50
CA ARG A 153 -12.07 11.67 -17.59
C ARG A 153 -11.91 10.55 -18.62
N SER A 154 -12.44 9.35 -18.36
CA SER A 154 -12.46 8.23 -19.30
C SER A 154 -11.10 7.92 -19.94
N GLY A 155 -10.01 8.01 -19.16
CA GLY A 155 -8.64 7.75 -19.63
C GLY A 155 -7.91 8.97 -20.18
N ASP A 156 -8.49 10.17 -20.14
CA ASP A 156 -7.84 11.43 -20.48
C ASP A 156 -6.89 11.92 -19.36
N CYS A 157 -5.93 11.07 -18.98
CA CYS A 157 -5.04 11.29 -17.85
C CYS A 157 -3.97 12.36 -18.14
N GLU A 158 -3.59 12.56 -19.40
CA GLU A 158 -2.55 13.50 -19.83
C GLU A 158 -2.85 14.94 -19.40
N THR A 159 -4.12 15.32 -19.40
CA THR A 159 -4.61 16.65 -18.99
C THR A 159 -5.40 16.59 -17.68
N CYS A 160 -5.29 15.49 -16.93
CA CYS A 160 -5.98 15.34 -15.65
C CYS A 160 -5.16 15.94 -14.51
N LYS A 161 -5.80 16.78 -13.67
CA LYS A 161 -5.20 17.35 -12.46
C LYS A 161 -4.95 16.32 -11.37
N GLU A 162 -5.76 15.27 -11.34
CA GLU A 162 -5.63 14.16 -10.40
C GLU A 162 -4.53 13.16 -10.83
N LEU A 163 -3.83 13.39 -11.95
CA LEU A 163 -2.66 12.61 -12.32
C LEU A 163 -1.41 13.26 -11.72
N VAL A 164 -0.74 12.50 -10.86
CA VAL A 164 0.49 12.88 -10.19
C VAL A 164 1.67 12.13 -10.81
N CYS A 165 2.61 12.85 -11.41
CA CYS A 165 3.81 12.23 -11.98
C CYS A 165 4.87 12.00 -10.89
N ILE A 166 5.65 10.94 -11.00
CA ILE A 166 6.73 10.63 -10.03
C ILE A 166 8.07 10.70 -10.77
N LYS A 167 8.97 11.58 -10.34
CA LYS A 167 10.33 11.69 -10.91
C LYS A 167 11.07 10.35 -10.75
N GLY A 168 11.74 9.91 -11.81
CA GLY A 168 12.45 8.62 -11.82
C GLY A 168 11.58 7.41 -12.16
N PHE A 169 10.27 7.59 -12.40
CA PHE A 169 9.41 6.56 -12.99
C PHE A 169 9.65 6.49 -14.50
N SER A 170 10.70 5.79 -14.92
CA SER A 170 11.25 5.79 -16.29
C SER A 170 10.20 5.57 -17.38
N ASP A 171 9.34 4.57 -17.19
CA ASP A 171 8.36 4.15 -18.19
C ASP A 171 7.33 5.26 -18.47
N SER A 172 7.03 6.10 -17.47
CA SER A 172 6.12 7.24 -17.60
C SER A 172 6.73 8.35 -18.46
N LEU A 173 8.01 8.70 -18.26
CA LEU A 173 8.66 9.78 -19.01
C LEU A 173 8.78 9.44 -20.50
N GLU A 174 9.18 8.20 -20.83
CA GLU A 174 9.25 7.74 -22.21
C GLU A 174 7.87 7.76 -22.88
N LEU A 175 6.83 7.34 -22.15
CA LEU A 175 5.47 7.37 -22.65
C LEU A 175 4.97 8.81 -22.87
N LEU A 176 5.22 9.73 -21.93
CA LEU A 176 4.87 11.14 -22.06
C LEU A 176 5.52 11.77 -23.30
N LYS A 177 6.81 11.52 -23.54
CA LYS A 177 7.52 11.99 -24.74
C LYS A 177 6.92 11.45 -26.03
N LYS A 178 6.57 10.16 -26.04
CA LYS A 178 5.90 9.55 -27.18
C LYS A 178 4.54 10.22 -27.45
N ARG A 179 3.76 10.49 -26.40
CA ARG A 179 2.47 11.19 -26.51
C ARG A 179 2.64 12.62 -27.00
N GLU A 180 3.67 13.33 -26.53
CA GLU A 180 3.97 14.70 -26.98
C GLU A 180 4.19 14.74 -28.50
N GLN A 181 4.99 13.84 -29.05
CA GLN A 181 5.22 13.74 -30.50
C GLN A 181 3.94 13.43 -31.28
N GLU A 182 3.11 12.52 -30.77
CA GLU A 182 1.84 12.15 -31.39
C GLU A 182 0.86 13.33 -31.42
N VAL A 183 0.75 14.08 -30.32
CA VAL A 183 -0.13 15.25 -30.21
C VAL A 183 0.41 16.42 -31.01
N ALA A 184 1.73 16.61 -31.07
CA ALA A 184 2.37 17.66 -31.88
C ALA A 184 2.01 17.49 -33.37
N SER A 185 2.14 16.27 -33.89
CA SER A 185 1.73 15.98 -35.27
C SER A 185 0.23 16.19 -35.53
N GLN A 186 -0.62 16.01 -34.51
CA GLN A 186 -2.06 16.29 -34.62
C GLN A 186 -2.35 17.79 -34.58
N PHE A 187 -1.60 18.54 -33.77
CA PHE A 187 -1.68 19.99 -33.68
C PHE A 187 -1.29 20.65 -35.00
N ASP A 188 -0.18 20.26 -35.62
CA ASP A 188 0.27 20.80 -36.91
C ASP A 188 -0.80 20.66 -38.00
N LYS A 189 -1.44 19.48 -38.08
CA LYS A 189 -2.53 19.24 -39.02
C LYS A 189 -3.75 20.09 -38.72
N ALA A 190 -4.12 20.22 -37.45
CA ALA A 190 -5.24 21.06 -37.05
C ALA A 190 -4.96 22.54 -37.35
N MET A 191 -3.70 22.97 -37.30
CA MET A 191 -3.26 24.32 -37.68
C MET A 191 -3.37 24.53 -39.19
N GLU A 192 -2.87 23.61 -40.02
CA GLU A 192 -3.03 23.67 -41.47
C GLU A 192 -4.52 23.74 -41.86
N ASP A 193 -5.36 22.89 -41.27
CA ASP A 193 -6.81 22.90 -41.51
C ASP A 193 -7.46 24.22 -41.08
N HIS A 194 -7.01 24.81 -39.97
CA HIS A 194 -7.48 26.11 -39.50
C HIS A 194 -7.11 27.23 -40.47
N GLU A 195 -5.88 27.25 -40.98
CA GLU A 195 -5.42 28.23 -41.97
C GLU A 195 -6.17 28.10 -43.31
N MET A 196 -6.52 26.88 -43.70
CA MET A 196 -7.38 26.61 -44.85
C MET A 196 -8.85 27.00 -44.64
N GLY A 197 -9.23 27.43 -43.43
CA GLY A 197 -10.59 27.83 -43.08
C GLY A 197 -11.54 26.65 -42.88
N ALA A 198 -11.03 25.46 -42.55
CA ALA A 198 -11.85 24.30 -42.26
C ALA A 198 -12.72 24.55 -41.02
N PHE A 199 -14.03 24.35 -41.16
CA PHE A 199 -14.99 24.60 -40.09
C PHE A 199 -14.73 23.70 -38.88
N GLY A 200 -14.50 24.32 -37.71
CA GLY A 200 -14.29 23.62 -36.44
C GLY A 200 -12.84 23.21 -36.14
N ALA A 201 -11.88 23.52 -37.02
CA ALA A 201 -10.46 23.25 -36.79
C ALA A 201 -9.87 24.06 -35.62
N ASP A 202 -10.44 25.25 -35.35
CA ASP A 202 -10.13 26.11 -34.20
C ASP A 202 -10.26 25.40 -32.84
N ARG A 203 -11.30 24.57 -32.68
CA ARG A 203 -11.50 23.78 -31.45
C ARG A 203 -10.46 22.68 -31.28
N TRP A 204 -10.07 22.04 -32.38
CA TRP A 204 -9.05 20.99 -32.36
C TRP A 204 -7.67 21.58 -32.07
N MET A 205 -7.33 22.71 -32.69
CA MET A 205 -6.12 23.47 -32.33
C MET A 205 -6.08 23.78 -30.84
N SER A 206 -7.13 24.38 -30.29
CA SER A 206 -7.18 24.75 -28.87
C SER A 206 -7.01 23.55 -27.94
N ASN A 207 -7.66 22.43 -28.25
CA ASN A 207 -7.58 21.20 -27.45
C ASN A 207 -6.20 20.53 -27.53
N HIS A 208 -5.60 20.44 -28.73
CA HIS A 208 -4.26 19.88 -28.90
C HIS A 208 -3.20 20.78 -28.26
N HIS A 209 -3.34 22.10 -28.40
CA HIS A 209 -2.48 23.07 -27.74
C HIS A 209 -2.48 22.88 -26.22
N TRP A 210 -3.67 22.84 -25.58
CA TRP A 210 -3.80 22.59 -24.14
C TRP A 210 -3.11 21.30 -23.69
N ARG A 211 -3.28 20.23 -24.46
CA ARG A 211 -2.66 18.93 -24.19
C ARG A 211 -1.15 18.96 -24.35
N LEU A 212 -0.64 19.62 -25.38
CA LEU A 212 0.81 19.78 -25.59
C LEU A 212 1.44 20.55 -24.45
N THR A 213 0.83 21.65 -24.01
CA THR A 213 1.33 22.43 -22.87
C THR A 213 1.43 21.54 -21.63
N HIS A 214 0.39 20.76 -21.33
CA HIS A 214 0.41 19.82 -20.19
C HIS A 214 1.53 18.78 -20.30
N LEU A 215 1.70 18.17 -21.47
CA LEU A 215 2.72 17.16 -21.71
C LEU A 215 4.12 17.77 -21.59
N ARG A 216 4.38 18.90 -22.25
CA ARG A 216 5.68 19.59 -22.23
C ARG A 216 6.03 20.08 -20.83
N THR A 217 5.08 20.65 -20.08
CA THR A 217 5.31 21.06 -18.67
C THR A 217 5.68 19.85 -17.80
N LYS A 218 4.93 18.74 -17.91
CA LYS A 218 5.24 17.51 -17.15
C LYS A 218 6.63 16.96 -17.51
N ILE A 219 6.95 16.89 -18.80
CA ILE A 219 8.25 16.43 -19.30
C ILE A 219 9.38 17.33 -18.75
N SER A 220 9.24 18.65 -18.87
CA SER A 220 10.23 19.62 -18.39
C SER A 220 10.55 19.43 -16.89
N ILE A 221 9.52 19.32 -16.04
CA ILE A 221 9.72 19.10 -14.59
C ILE A 221 10.37 17.73 -14.32
N LEU A 222 9.97 16.70 -15.08
CA LEU A 222 10.51 15.35 -14.95
C LEU A 222 11.91 15.18 -15.53
N GLU A 223 12.38 16.08 -16.39
CA GLU A 223 13.74 16.07 -16.94
C GLU A 223 14.69 16.93 -16.12
N ASN A 224 14.19 17.93 -15.40
CA ASN A 224 14.99 18.81 -14.56
C ASN A 224 15.90 18.01 -13.60
N GLU A 225 17.22 18.21 -13.71
CA GLU A 225 18.24 17.54 -12.90
C GLU A 225 18.21 17.98 -11.43
N ASN A 226 17.64 19.16 -11.15
CA ASN A 226 17.48 19.66 -9.79
C ASN A 226 16.33 19.00 -9.03
N THR A 227 15.46 18.26 -9.72
CA THR A 227 14.34 17.52 -9.11
C THR A 227 14.81 16.12 -8.70
N PRO A 228 14.86 15.78 -7.40
CA PRO A 228 15.29 14.46 -6.94
C PRO A 228 14.33 13.34 -7.39
N ASP A 229 14.87 12.14 -7.62
CA ASP A 229 14.07 10.95 -7.88
C ASP A 229 13.11 10.64 -6.72
N GLY A 230 11.88 10.24 -7.06
CA GLY A 230 10.79 10.04 -6.11
C GLY A 230 9.99 11.29 -5.77
N THR A 231 10.38 12.46 -6.29
CA THR A 231 9.59 13.69 -6.15
C THR A 231 8.21 13.53 -6.78
N VAL A 232 7.21 13.98 -6.03
CA VAL A 232 5.80 14.00 -6.42
C VAL A 232 5.55 15.28 -7.23
N VAL A 233 5.26 15.14 -8.52
CA VAL A 233 5.14 16.24 -9.48
C VAL A 233 3.67 16.45 -9.87
N ARG A 234 3.20 17.69 -9.73
CA ARG A 234 1.91 18.18 -10.22
C ARG A 234 2.16 19.41 -11.10
N ILE A 235 1.23 19.69 -12.01
CA ILE A 235 1.23 21.01 -12.66
C ILE A 235 0.82 22.02 -11.58
N PRO A 236 1.60 23.10 -11.38
CA PRO A 236 1.27 24.11 -10.38
C PRO A 236 -0.09 24.77 -10.68
N ASP A 237 -0.85 25.07 -9.64
CA ASP A 237 -2.20 25.65 -9.73
C ASP A 237 -2.21 27.02 -10.43
N GLU A 238 -1.07 27.71 -10.43
CA GLU A 238 -0.84 28.98 -11.11
C GLU A 238 -1.07 28.84 -12.62
N TYR A 239 -0.58 27.73 -13.20
CA TYR A 239 -0.62 27.42 -14.63
C TYR A 239 -1.85 26.59 -15.02
N ASP A 240 -2.44 25.87 -14.08
CA ASP A 240 -3.67 25.11 -14.29
C ASP A 240 -4.67 25.34 -13.13
N PRO A 241 -5.33 26.51 -13.06
CA PRO A 241 -6.27 26.83 -11.98
C PRO A 241 -7.58 26.04 -12.11
N SER A 242 -8.21 25.70 -10.98
CA SER A 242 -9.54 25.07 -11.03
C SER A 242 -10.59 26.03 -11.59
N PRO A 243 -11.70 25.55 -12.19
CA PRO A 243 -12.77 26.44 -12.68
C PRO A 243 -13.33 27.36 -11.60
N VAL A 244 -13.30 26.91 -10.33
CA VAL A 244 -13.70 27.73 -9.18
C VAL A 244 -12.68 28.84 -8.93
N LYS A 245 -11.38 28.54 -8.91
CA LYS A 245 -10.31 29.53 -8.75
C LYS A 245 -10.33 30.56 -9.89
N GLU A 246 -10.51 30.11 -11.12
CA GLU A 246 -10.61 30.98 -12.29
C GLU A 246 -11.82 31.92 -12.18
N MET A 247 -12.97 31.41 -11.72
CA MET A 247 -14.16 32.23 -11.48
C MET A 247 -13.94 33.26 -10.34
N LEU A 248 -13.23 32.89 -9.27
CA LEU A 248 -12.91 33.80 -8.17
C LEU A 248 -11.93 34.90 -8.60
N ARG A 249 -10.89 34.55 -9.38
CA ARG A 249 -9.98 35.52 -10.03
C ARG A 249 -10.73 36.51 -10.91
N ASN A 250 -11.61 36.02 -11.78
CA ASN A 250 -12.44 36.87 -12.65
C ASN A 250 -13.35 37.84 -11.88
N LYS A 251 -13.68 37.52 -10.62
CA LYS A 251 -14.46 38.38 -9.72
C LYS A 251 -13.59 39.29 -8.84
N GLY A 252 -12.27 39.20 -8.93
CA GLY A 252 -11.33 39.93 -8.07
C GLY A 252 -11.36 39.47 -6.60
N LEU A 253 -11.72 38.20 -6.35
CA LEU A 253 -11.95 37.65 -5.01
C LEU A 253 -10.85 36.68 -4.55
N ASP A 254 -9.95 36.25 -5.44
CA ASP A 254 -8.84 35.34 -5.12
C ASP A 254 -7.50 36.05 -5.34
N ALA A 255 -6.74 36.25 -4.26
CA ALA A 255 -5.41 36.90 -4.27
C ALA A 255 -4.29 35.95 -3.82
N GLU A 256 -4.59 34.67 -3.56
CA GLU A 256 -3.63 33.71 -3.02
C GLU A 256 -2.84 32.96 -4.11
N VAL A 257 -3.30 32.98 -5.36
CA VAL A 257 -2.61 32.35 -6.49
C VAL A 257 -2.34 33.44 -7.52
N GLU A 258 -1.08 33.86 -7.62
CA GLU A 258 -0.60 34.86 -8.59
C GLU A 258 -0.83 34.37 -10.03
N SER A 259 -1.06 35.30 -10.97
CA SER A 259 -1.16 34.91 -12.37
C SER A 259 0.21 34.45 -12.91
N PRO A 260 0.26 33.59 -13.95
CA PRO A 260 1.51 33.26 -14.63
C PRO A 260 2.32 34.51 -15.03
N ASP A 261 1.63 35.57 -15.46
CA ASP A 261 2.22 36.86 -15.85
C ASP A 261 2.88 37.61 -14.68
N GLU A 262 2.55 37.27 -13.43
CA GLU A 262 3.09 37.90 -12.21
C GLU A 262 4.30 37.14 -11.64
N LEU A 263 4.54 35.89 -12.07
CA LEU A 263 5.48 34.96 -11.43
C LEU A 263 6.93 35.04 -11.95
N GLY A 264 7.23 35.89 -12.93
CA GLY A 264 8.61 36.15 -13.39
C GLY A 264 9.35 34.95 -14.01
N PHE A 265 8.64 33.84 -14.28
CA PHE A 265 9.13 32.66 -15.01
C PHE A 265 8.72 32.69 -16.50
N GLU A 266 8.44 33.90 -17.03
CA GLU A 266 7.96 34.09 -18.40
C GLU A 266 8.86 33.38 -19.41
N ASP A 267 10.19 33.42 -19.26
CA ASP A 267 11.08 32.96 -20.33
C ASP A 267 11.10 31.42 -20.53
N ASP A 268 11.20 30.61 -19.46
CA ASP A 268 11.43 29.15 -19.63
C ASP A 268 10.17 28.35 -20.04
N ILE A 269 8.97 28.81 -19.63
CA ILE A 269 7.71 28.13 -20.00
C ILE A 269 7.14 28.69 -21.31
N PHE A 270 7.27 30.00 -21.58
CA PHE A 270 6.86 30.52 -22.88
C PHE A 270 7.80 30.07 -24.01
N GLU A 271 9.10 29.86 -23.77
CA GLU A 271 9.99 29.23 -24.76
C GLU A 271 9.55 27.79 -25.11
N LEU A 272 8.92 27.06 -24.17
CA LEU A 272 8.30 25.75 -24.45
C LEU A 272 6.98 25.86 -25.24
N MET A 273 6.36 27.05 -25.25
CA MET A 273 5.08 27.38 -25.90
C MET A 273 5.27 28.07 -27.27
N GLU A 274 6.43 28.68 -27.56
CA GLU A 274 6.78 29.30 -28.84
C GLU A 274 7.49 28.32 -29.81
N LEU A 275 6.80 27.23 -30.19
CA LEU A 275 7.10 26.44 -31.39
C LEU A 275 5.81 25.86 -31.97
#